data_AF-A0A1C6KQT8-F1
#
_entry.id   AF-A0A1C6KQT8-F1
#
_cell.length_a   1.000
_cell.length_b   1.000
_cell.length_c   1.000
_cell.angle_alpha   90.00
_cell.angle_beta   90.00
_cell.angle_gamma   90.00
#
_symmetry.space_group_name_H-M   'P 1'
#
loop_
_entity.id
_entity.type
_entity.pdbx_description
1 polymer ?
#
loop_
_entity_poly.entity_id
_entity_poly.type
_entity_poly.pdbx_seq_one_letter_code
_entity_poly.pdbx_strand_id
1 'polypeptide(L)'
;MQLTDKVKNCNGCEACVLGCKHACIKIVKDEAGHKKPVKNEDGCQKCNNCILYCPIYNPVELPIFEDFYEYNDEYYHRDMAKVYRETMRKVKSGTVTEFVGTLCQIAALKSLMGDKLSHDLRILPLHCDPENPQRPECRGCQFYK
;
A
#
# COMPACT_ATOMS: atom_id res chain seq x y z
N MET A 1 8.11 7.53 18.70
CA MET A 1 8.20 6.18 18.07
C MET A 1 7.61 6.22 16.67
N GLN A 2 8.44 6.03 15.65
CA GLN A 2 8.05 5.96 14.25
C GLN A 2 7.42 4.60 13.90
N LEU A 3 6.72 4.52 12.76
CA LEU A 3 6.06 3.27 12.33
C LEU A 3 7.10 2.20 11.98
N THR A 4 8.19 2.61 11.36
CA THR A 4 9.31 1.77 10.93
C THR A 4 10.11 1.18 12.10
N ASP A 5 9.88 1.66 13.33
CA ASP A 5 10.41 1.03 14.54
C ASP A 5 9.81 -0.39 14.71
N LYS A 6 8.53 -0.56 14.32
CA LYS A 6 7.79 -1.83 14.35
C LYS A 6 7.70 -2.54 13.00
N VAL A 7 7.70 -1.79 11.90
CA VAL A 7 7.52 -2.31 10.55
C VAL A 7 8.85 -2.22 9.78
N LYS A 8 9.69 -3.24 9.93
CA LYS A 8 11.07 -3.23 9.38
C LYS A 8 11.08 -3.24 7.84
N ASN A 9 10.34 -4.14 7.21
CA ASN A 9 10.29 -4.31 5.75
C ASN A 9 9.17 -3.48 5.11
N CYS A 10 9.07 -2.20 5.47
CA CYS A 10 8.08 -1.31 4.88
C CYS A 10 8.29 -1.15 3.37
N ASN A 11 7.27 -1.45 2.56
CA ASN A 11 7.31 -1.30 1.09
C ASN A 11 6.82 0.07 0.59
N GLY A 12 6.62 1.05 1.47
CA GLY A 12 6.16 2.38 1.07
C GLY A 12 4.79 2.39 0.37
N CYS A 13 3.90 1.44 0.68
CA CYS A 13 2.59 1.31 0.04
C CYS A 13 1.60 2.44 0.39
N GLU A 14 1.92 3.30 1.36
CA GLU A 14 1.10 4.46 1.76
C GLU A 14 -0.26 4.14 2.41
N ALA A 15 -0.55 2.88 2.73
CA ALA A 15 -1.74 2.50 3.51
C ALA A 15 -1.86 3.30 4.81
N CYS A 16 -0.73 3.50 5.49
CA CYS A 16 -0.64 4.29 6.71
C CYS A 16 -0.93 5.78 6.51
N VAL A 17 -0.64 6.34 5.33
CA VAL A 17 -0.95 7.74 4.98
C VAL A 17 -2.46 7.90 4.89
N LEU A 18 -3.14 7.03 4.14
CA LEU A 18 -4.59 7.11 4.00
C LEU A 18 -5.32 6.74 5.30
N GLY A 19 -4.86 5.70 6.00
CA GLY A 19 -5.48 5.21 7.23
C GLY A 19 -5.34 6.16 8.43
N CYS A 20 -4.44 7.15 8.36
CA CYS A 20 -4.27 8.12 9.43
C CYS A 20 -5.39 9.16 9.42
N LYS A 21 -6.37 9.01 10.32
CA LYS A 21 -7.49 9.96 10.50
C LYS A 21 -7.09 11.38 10.90
N HIS A 22 -5.84 11.59 11.30
CA HIS A 22 -5.28 12.88 11.71
C HIS A 22 -4.26 13.45 10.73
N ALA A 23 -4.08 12.81 9.56
CA ALA A 23 -3.13 13.23 8.52
C ALA A 23 -1.69 13.45 9.03
N CYS A 24 -1.27 12.68 10.04
CA CYS A 24 0.05 12.83 10.67
C CYS A 24 1.17 12.07 9.96
N ILE A 25 0.86 11.26 8.94
CA ILE A 25 1.86 10.43 8.25
C ILE A 25 2.15 11.04 6.88
N LYS A 26 3.43 11.22 6.56
CA LYS A 26 3.92 11.56 5.22
C LYS A 26 4.88 10.49 4.73
N ILE A 27 5.02 10.33 3.42
CA ILE A 27 6.03 9.46 2.82
C ILE A 27 7.20 10.32 2.39
N VAL A 28 8.40 9.90 2.79
CA VAL A 28 9.67 10.50 2.37
C VAL A 28 10.56 9.42 1.78
N LYS A 29 11.53 9.82 0.96
CA LYS A 29 12.61 8.92 0.53
C LYS A 29 13.79 9.09 1.47
N ASP A 30 14.37 7.97 1.92
CA ASP A 30 15.66 8.00 2.62
C ASP A 30 16.82 8.16 1.63
N GLU A 31 18.05 8.23 2.14
CA GLU A 31 19.28 8.41 1.34
C GLU A 31 19.49 7.27 0.32
N ALA A 32 19.01 6.07 0.62
CA ALA A 32 19.04 4.92 -0.27
C ALA A 32 17.83 4.86 -1.24
N GLY A 33 16.96 5.87 -1.19
CA GLY A 33 15.79 6.01 -2.06
C GLY A 33 14.55 5.23 -1.61
N HIS A 34 14.56 4.56 -0.45
CA HIS A 34 13.40 3.82 0.02
C HIS A 34 12.30 4.77 0.46
N LYS A 35 11.06 4.49 0.03
CA LYS A 35 9.88 5.17 0.56
C LYS A 35 9.61 4.73 2.00
N LYS A 36 9.70 5.65 2.96
CA LYS A 36 9.42 5.42 4.39
C LYS A 36 8.37 6.39 4.92
N PRO A 37 7.44 5.93 5.79
CA PRO A 37 6.51 6.82 6.47
C PRO A 37 7.19 7.56 7.63
N VAL A 38 7.00 8.87 7.69
CA VAL A 38 7.37 9.72 8.81
C VAL A 38 6.10 10.22 9.50
N LYS A 39 6.03 9.99 10.80
CA LYS A 39 4.93 10.42 11.66
C LYS A 39 5.29 11.73 12.34
N ASN A 40 4.45 12.75 12.15
CA ASN A 40 4.41 13.94 12.99
C ASN A 40 3.86 13.55 14.38
N GLU A 41 4.71 13.56 15.41
CA GLU A 41 4.30 13.15 16.76
C GLU A 41 3.41 14.20 17.45
N ASP A 42 3.56 15.49 17.12
CA ASP A 42 2.81 16.59 17.75
C ASP A 42 1.31 16.52 17.42
N GLY A 43 0.97 16.10 16.21
CA GLY A 43 -0.43 15.92 15.78
C GLY A 43 -1.01 14.54 16.12
N CYS A 44 -0.17 13.56 16.46
CA CYS A 44 -0.58 12.16 16.52
C CYS A 44 -1.32 11.82 17.82
N GLN A 45 -2.59 11.47 17.70
CA GLN A 45 -3.42 11.01 18.84
C GLN A 45 -3.20 9.54 19.24
N LYS A 46 -2.12 8.89 18.78
CA LYS A 46 -1.75 7.51 19.12
C LYS A 46 -2.88 6.46 18.94
N CYS A 47 -3.76 6.68 17.97
CA CYS A 47 -4.92 5.80 17.68
C CYS A 47 -4.56 4.45 17.02
N ASN A 48 -3.30 4.22 16.65
CA ASN A 48 -2.79 2.99 16.02
C ASN A 48 -3.36 2.63 14.63
N ASN A 49 -4.25 3.42 14.02
CA ASN A 49 -4.77 3.14 12.67
C ASN A 49 -3.67 2.91 11.62
N CYS A 50 -2.58 3.66 11.68
CA CYS A 50 -1.49 3.53 10.71
C CYS A 50 -0.80 2.15 10.75
N ILE A 51 -0.83 1.47 11.90
CA ILE A 51 -0.33 0.11 12.09
C ILE A 51 -1.44 -0.91 11.79
N LEU A 52 -2.68 -0.63 12.20
CA LEU A 52 -3.86 -1.48 11.91
C LEU A 52 -3.98 -1.79 10.41
N TYR A 53 -3.81 -0.77 9.57
CA TYR A 53 -3.92 -0.89 8.11
C TYR A 53 -2.60 -1.23 7.41
N CYS A 54 -1.51 -1.45 8.16
CA CYS A 54 -0.24 -1.82 7.55
C CYS A 54 -0.28 -3.30 7.19
N PRO A 55 -0.28 -3.69 5.89
CA PRO A 55 -0.39 -5.08 5.52
C PRO A 55 0.90 -5.87 5.82
N ILE A 56 1.99 -5.20 6.19
CA ILE A 56 3.18 -5.87 6.71
C ILE A 56 2.99 -6.32 8.15
N TYR A 57 2.38 -5.46 8.97
CA TYR A 57 2.20 -5.72 10.40
C TYR A 57 0.94 -6.55 10.68
N ASN A 58 -0.12 -6.31 9.92
CA ASN A 58 -1.38 -7.02 9.98
C ASN A 58 -1.67 -7.62 8.60
N PRO A 59 -1.09 -8.79 8.28
CA PRO A 59 -1.16 -9.37 6.95
C PRO A 59 -2.57 -9.73 6.55
N VAL A 60 -2.83 -9.65 5.25
CA VAL A 60 -4.09 -10.03 4.62
C VAL A 60 -3.84 -11.18 3.65
N GLU A 61 -4.85 -12.03 3.45
CA GLU A 61 -4.78 -13.08 2.44
C GLU A 61 -4.99 -12.50 1.05
N LEU A 62 -3.98 -12.63 0.18
CA LEU A 62 -4.12 -12.25 -1.21
C LEU A 62 -4.77 -13.38 -2.02
N PRO A 63 -5.63 -13.05 -3.01
CA PRO A 63 -6.12 -14.06 -3.94
C PRO A 63 -4.94 -14.60 -4.77
N ILE A 64 -5.13 -15.80 -5.32
CA ILE A 64 -4.22 -16.36 -6.31
C ILE A 64 -4.42 -15.59 -7.62
N PHE A 65 -3.33 -15.13 -8.21
CA PHE A 65 -3.34 -14.44 -9.50
C PHE A 65 -2.74 -15.36 -10.55
N GLU A 66 -3.45 -15.54 -11.66
CA GLU A 66 -2.97 -16.32 -12.81
C GLU A 66 -2.14 -15.45 -13.76
N ASP A 67 -2.54 -14.20 -13.94
CA ASP A 67 -1.89 -13.23 -14.82
C ASP A 67 -1.28 -12.07 -14.04
N PHE A 68 -0.13 -11.59 -14.50
CA PHE A 68 0.53 -10.38 -14.04
C PHE A 68 0.76 -9.43 -15.20
N TYR A 69 0.61 -8.13 -14.95
CA TYR A 69 0.74 -7.09 -15.95
C TYR A 69 2.06 -6.33 -15.81
N GLU A 70 2.60 -5.89 -16.94
CA GLU A 70 3.83 -5.10 -16.97
C GLU A 70 3.65 -3.73 -16.34
N TYR A 71 4.74 -3.23 -15.78
CA TYR A 71 4.81 -1.88 -15.26
C TYR A 71 4.96 -0.84 -16.37
N ASN A 72 4.33 0.32 -16.17
CA ASN A 72 4.77 1.58 -16.78
C ASN A 72 5.38 2.50 -15.70
N ASP A 73 6.15 3.50 -16.12
CA ASP A 73 6.82 4.42 -15.19
C ASP A 73 5.85 5.22 -14.30
N GLU A 74 4.65 5.49 -14.80
CA GLU A 74 3.61 6.25 -14.09
C GLU A 74 3.18 5.55 -12.79
N TYR A 75 3.22 4.21 -12.76
CA TYR A 75 2.86 3.42 -11.57
C TYR A 75 3.85 3.54 -10.40
N TYR A 76 5.10 3.97 -10.64
CA TYR A 76 6.11 4.13 -9.59
C TYR A 76 5.99 5.46 -8.84
N HIS A 77 5.51 6.50 -9.53
CA HIS A 77 5.52 7.87 -9.03
C HIS A 77 4.16 8.37 -8.54
N ARG A 78 3.11 7.56 -8.63
CA ARG A 78 1.76 7.92 -8.17
C ARG A 78 1.66 8.05 -6.64
N ASP A 79 0.79 8.97 -6.22
CA ASP A 79 0.30 9.10 -4.83
C ASP A 79 -0.67 7.96 -4.54
N MET A 80 -0.19 6.93 -3.85
CA MET A 80 -0.99 5.73 -3.58
C MET A 80 -2.14 6.03 -2.63
N ALA A 81 -1.95 6.91 -1.65
CA ALA A 81 -3.02 7.31 -0.74
C ALA A 81 -4.21 7.93 -1.49
N LYS A 82 -3.94 8.71 -2.54
CA LYS A 82 -4.98 9.24 -3.44
C LYS A 82 -5.64 8.13 -4.26
N VAL A 83 -4.86 7.25 -4.89
CA VAL A 83 -5.37 6.13 -5.70
C VAL A 83 -6.32 5.24 -4.87
N TYR A 84 -5.92 4.82 -3.67
CA TYR A 84 -6.78 4.01 -2.79
C TYR A 84 -8.08 4.73 -2.45
N ARG A 85 -8.02 6.02 -2.13
CA ARG A 85 -9.21 6.81 -1.78
C ARG A 85 -10.19 6.87 -2.97
N GLU A 86 -9.68 7.06 -4.18
CA GLU A 86 -10.49 7.09 -5.40
C GLU A 86 -11.09 5.73 -5.72
N THR A 87 -10.30 4.65 -5.65
CA THR A 87 -10.79 3.28 -5.83
C THR A 87 -11.91 2.95 -4.85
N MET A 88 -11.71 3.20 -3.56
CA MET A 88 -12.73 2.93 -2.54
C MET A 88 -14.00 3.75 -2.74
N ARG A 89 -13.88 5.00 -3.20
CA ARG A 89 -15.04 5.85 -3.51
C ARG A 89 -15.85 5.31 -4.68
N LYS A 90 -15.19 4.91 -5.78
CA LYS A 90 -15.86 4.36 -6.97
C LYS A 90 -16.53 3.02 -6.67
N VAL A 91 -15.87 2.14 -5.92
CA VAL A 91 -16.49 0.87 -5.48
C VAL A 91 -17.70 1.15 -4.59
N LYS A 92 -17.61 2.10 -3.65
CA LYS A 92 -18.74 2.46 -2.78
C LYS A 92 -19.92 3.06 -3.55
N SER A 93 -19.69 3.68 -4.72
CA SER A 93 -20.76 4.18 -5.59
C SER A 93 -21.36 3.11 -6.53
N GLY A 94 -20.98 1.83 -6.38
CA GLY A 94 -21.47 0.74 -7.23
C GLY A 94 -20.89 0.78 -8.65
N THR A 95 -19.76 1.46 -8.85
CA THR A 95 -19.07 1.52 -10.14
C THR A 95 -18.07 0.39 -10.22
N VAL A 96 -18.18 -0.44 -11.27
CA VAL A 96 -17.15 -1.43 -11.60
C VAL A 96 -15.83 -0.70 -11.79
N THR A 97 -14.86 -1.02 -10.93
CA THR A 97 -13.61 -0.29 -10.79
C THR A 97 -12.44 -1.25 -10.93
N GLU A 98 -11.48 -0.84 -11.75
CA GLU A 98 -10.20 -1.52 -11.84
C GLU A 98 -9.20 -0.92 -10.86
N PHE A 99 -8.47 -1.80 -10.19
CA PHE A 99 -7.30 -1.44 -9.40
C PHE A 99 -6.08 -2.18 -9.94
N VAL A 100 -5.17 -1.40 -10.52
CA VAL A 100 -3.86 -1.86 -10.98
C VAL A 100 -2.82 -1.56 -9.91
N GLY A 101 -2.03 -2.53 -9.49
CA GLY A 101 -0.96 -2.29 -8.51
C GLY A 101 -0.16 -3.54 -8.14
N THR A 102 0.93 -3.36 -7.40
CA THR A 102 1.71 -4.49 -6.88
C THR A 102 0.98 -5.27 -5.81
N LEU A 103 1.47 -6.47 -5.51
CA LEU A 103 1.00 -7.29 -4.39
C LEU A 103 0.93 -6.51 -3.06
N CYS A 104 1.97 -5.73 -2.73
CA CYS A 104 1.95 -4.91 -1.50
C CYS A 104 0.93 -3.77 -1.55
N GLN A 105 0.62 -3.22 -2.72
CA GLN A 105 -0.40 -2.19 -2.91
C GLN A 105 -1.81 -2.79 -2.88
N ILE A 106 -2.00 -3.99 -3.43
CA ILE A 106 -3.25 -4.74 -3.36
C ILE A 106 -3.55 -5.14 -1.91
N ALA A 107 -2.53 -5.63 -1.19
CA ALA A 107 -2.64 -5.95 0.23
C ALA A 107 -3.03 -4.72 1.06
N ALA A 108 -2.46 -3.56 0.75
CA ALA A 108 -2.85 -2.29 1.36
C ALA A 108 -4.31 -1.92 1.09
N LEU A 109 -4.77 -2.02 -0.17
CA LEU A 109 -6.16 -1.75 -0.53
C LEU A 109 -7.12 -2.66 0.23
N LYS A 110 -6.84 -3.97 0.26
CA LYS A 110 -7.64 -4.96 0.99
C LYS A 110 -7.65 -4.68 2.50
N SER A 111 -6.50 -4.33 3.09
CA SER A 111 -6.43 -3.93 4.50
C SER A 111 -7.29 -2.70 4.81
N LEU A 112 -7.33 -1.71 3.91
CA LEU A 112 -8.13 -0.49 4.05
C LEU A 112 -9.63 -0.69 3.84
N MET A 113 -10.02 -1.58 2.92
CA MET A 113 -11.42 -1.86 2.57
C MET A 113 -12.09 -2.91 3.47
N GLY A 114 -11.28 -3.74 4.13
CA GLY A 114 -11.73 -4.97 4.78
C GLY A 114 -11.43 -6.19 3.90
N ASP A 115 -11.38 -7.36 4.54
CA ASP A 115 -10.79 -8.57 3.94
C ASP A 115 -11.59 -9.15 2.75
N LYS A 116 -12.85 -8.74 2.57
CA LYS A 116 -13.68 -9.15 1.44
C LYS A 116 -13.59 -8.12 0.30
N LEU A 117 -13.12 -8.57 -0.85
CA LEU A 117 -13.11 -7.77 -2.07
C LEU A 117 -14.54 -7.62 -2.61
N SER A 118 -14.89 -6.43 -3.10
CA SER A 118 -16.19 -6.19 -3.73
C SER A 118 -16.29 -6.89 -5.08
N HIS A 119 -17.49 -7.35 -5.46
CA HIS A 119 -17.77 -7.84 -6.81
C HIS A 119 -17.53 -6.77 -7.88
N ASP A 120 -17.65 -5.49 -7.49
CA ASP A 120 -17.39 -4.33 -8.36
C ASP A 120 -15.90 -3.95 -8.45
N LEU A 121 -14.99 -4.73 -7.88
CA LEU A 121 -13.56 -4.44 -7.88
C LEU A 121 -12.79 -5.50 -8.66
N ARG A 122 -12.24 -5.10 -9.81
CA ARG A 122 -11.34 -5.92 -10.61
C ARG A 122 -9.89 -5.58 -10.25
N ILE A 123 -9.13 -6.59 -9.79
CA ILE A 123 -7.72 -6.42 -9.41
C ILE A 123 -6.83 -6.87 -10.56
N LEU A 124 -5.87 -6.03 -10.92
CA LEU A 124 -4.90 -6.26 -11.99
C LEU A 124 -3.49 -6.17 -11.38
N PRO A 125 -2.89 -7.30 -10.97
CA PRO A 125 -1.61 -7.30 -10.28
C PRO A 125 -0.45 -6.97 -11.23
N LEU A 126 0.47 -6.13 -10.78
CA LEU A 126 1.68 -5.80 -11.53
C LEU A 126 2.81 -6.79 -11.24
N HIS A 127 3.57 -7.15 -12.27
CA HIS A 127 4.74 -8.03 -12.17
C HIS A 127 5.77 -7.46 -11.20
N CYS A 128 6.17 -8.24 -10.20
CA CYS A 128 7.18 -7.82 -9.22
C CYS A 128 8.49 -8.56 -9.49
N ASP A 129 9.57 -7.82 -9.75
CA ASP A 129 10.92 -8.38 -9.90
C ASP A 129 11.79 -7.97 -8.69
N PRO A 130 11.95 -8.83 -7.67
CA PRO A 130 12.79 -8.52 -6.51
C PRO A 130 14.30 -8.58 -6.81
N GLU A 131 14.72 -9.22 -7.90
CA GLU A 131 16.13 -9.32 -8.30
C GLU A 131 16.60 -8.01 -8.93
N ASN A 132 15.76 -7.39 -9.77
CA ASN A 132 16.02 -6.11 -10.41
C ASN A 132 14.89 -5.06 -10.20
N PRO A 133 14.63 -4.63 -8.95
CA PRO A 133 13.51 -3.74 -8.69
C PRO A 133 13.85 -2.27 -8.95
N GLN A 134 12.88 -1.56 -9.54
CA GLN A 134 12.90 -0.10 -9.66
C GLN A 134 12.78 0.63 -8.30
N ARG A 135 12.24 -0.06 -7.28
CA ARG A 135 12.13 0.45 -5.90
C ARG A 135 12.98 -0.39 -4.96
N PRO A 136 13.91 0.20 -4.20
CA PRO A 136 14.86 -0.58 -3.40
C PRO A 136 14.15 -1.40 -2.30
N GLU A 137 13.01 -0.93 -1.77
CA GLU A 137 12.21 -1.68 -0.80
C GLU A 137 11.59 -3.00 -1.33
N CYS A 138 11.60 -3.23 -2.64
CA CYS A 138 11.04 -4.44 -3.23
C CYS A 138 11.95 -5.66 -3.07
N ARG A 139 13.27 -5.49 -2.88
CA ARG A 139 14.22 -6.60 -2.69
C ARG A 139 13.89 -7.47 -1.46
N GLY A 140 13.33 -6.86 -0.41
CA GLY A 140 12.91 -7.55 0.81
C GLY A 140 11.40 -7.71 0.95
N CYS A 141 10.65 -7.69 -0.17
CA CYS A 141 9.20 -7.70 -0.15
C CYS A 141 8.65 -9.07 0.26
N GLN A 142 7.91 -9.12 1.37
CA GLN A 142 7.30 -10.37 1.88
C GLN A 142 6.05 -10.82 1.11
N PHE A 143 5.53 -10.01 0.20
CA PHE A 143 4.35 -10.38 -0.60
C PHE A 143 4.73 -11.17 -1.84
N TYR A 144 5.98 -11.07 -2.28
CA TYR A 144 6.52 -11.92 -3.32
C TYR A 144 7.00 -13.22 -2.66
N LYS A 145 6.62 -14.36 -3.24
CA LYS A 145 6.95 -15.71 -2.74
C LYS A 145 7.64 -16.49 -3.84
#